data_AF-A0A972QUX1-F1
#
_entry.id   AF-A0A972QUX1-F1
#
_cell.length_a   1.000
_cell.length_b   1.000
_cell.length_c   1.000
_cell.angle_alpha   90.00
_cell.angle_beta   90.00
_cell.angle_gamma   90.00
#
_symmetry.space_group_name_H-M   'P 1'
#
loop_
_entity.id
_entity.type
_entity.pdbx_description
1 polymer ?
#
loop_
_entity_poly.entity_id
_entity_poly.type
_entity_poly.pdbx_seq_one_letter_code
_entity_poly.pdbx_strand_id
1 'polypeptide(L)'
;MDWEFVYDAYPVNRELIWLNNCGITPAGTHIVQAVSRFLEGYAEKGILTETASYQEVRRSIKKILAGLLKCQPEELSLTHNTAEGMNFISHGPPERKQYCCGRAPGTNSLFAAHLYFSSST
;
A
#
# COMPACT_ATOMS: atom_id res chain seq x y z
N MET A 1 9.89 0.33 23.26
CA MET A 1 8.75 0.75 22.43
C MET A 1 7.56 0.89 23.35
N ASP A 2 6.88 2.03 23.32
CA ASP A 2 5.73 2.32 24.17
C ASP A 2 4.45 1.87 23.47
N TRP A 3 3.82 0.82 23.96
CA TRP A 3 2.62 0.24 23.36
C TRP A 3 1.33 0.93 23.81
N GLU A 4 1.35 1.59 24.96
CA GLU A 4 0.19 2.33 25.48
C GLU A 4 -0.05 3.56 24.60
N PHE A 5 1.02 4.29 24.27
CA PHE A 5 0.97 5.38 23.30
C PHE A 5 0.41 4.93 21.93
N VAL A 6 0.84 3.76 21.43
CA VAL A 6 0.34 3.22 20.15
C VAL A 6 -1.13 2.86 20.25
N TYR A 7 -1.54 2.21 21.34
CA TYR A 7 -2.93 1.81 21.57
C TYR A 7 -3.87 3.02 21.61
N ASP A 8 -3.47 4.07 22.33
CA ASP A 8 -4.25 5.30 22.50
C ASP A 8 -4.38 6.13 21.23
N ALA A 9 -3.48 5.92 20.26
CA ALA A 9 -3.54 6.60 18.97
C ALA A 9 -4.73 6.14 18.11
N TYR A 10 -5.40 5.02 18.42
CA TYR A 10 -6.51 4.48 17.63
C TYR A 10 -7.82 4.54 18.43
N PRO A 11 -8.74 5.47 18.10
CA PRO A 11 -9.97 5.68 18.88
C PRO A 11 -10.85 4.44 19.01
N VAL A 12 -10.84 3.56 18.00
CA VAL A 12 -11.60 2.30 17.98
C VAL A 12 -11.35 1.43 19.22
N ASN A 13 -10.15 1.51 19.78
CA ASN A 13 -9.72 0.69 20.90
C ASN A 13 -10.44 1.05 22.22
N ARG A 14 -11.00 2.26 22.33
CA ARG A 14 -11.78 2.71 23.48
C ARG A 14 -13.20 2.13 23.50
N GLU A 15 -13.71 1.76 22.33
CA GLU A 15 -15.08 1.29 22.14
C GLU A 15 -15.16 -0.24 22.06
N LEU A 16 -14.14 -0.89 21.51
CA LEU A 16 -14.13 -2.34 21.30
C LEU A 16 -12.72 -2.93 21.17
N ILE A 17 -12.63 -4.26 21.32
CA ILE A 17 -11.40 -5.02 21.07
C ILE A 17 -11.30 -5.31 19.56
N TRP A 18 -10.40 -4.62 18.86
CA TRP A 18 -10.22 -4.78 17.41
C TRP A 18 -9.21 -5.88 17.07
N LEU A 19 -9.71 -7.05 16.65
CA LEU A 19 -8.88 -8.21 16.29
C LEU A 19 -8.68 -8.42 14.78
N ASN A 20 -9.26 -7.57 13.92
CA ASN A 20 -9.20 -7.71 12.45
C ASN A 20 -8.23 -6.74 11.76
N ASN A 21 -7.06 -6.48 12.36
CA ASN A 21 -6.06 -5.55 11.79
C ASN A 21 -5.55 -5.98 10.40
N CYS A 22 -5.50 -7.29 10.13
CA CYS A 22 -5.03 -7.83 8.85
C CYS A 22 -6.04 -7.59 7.70
N GLY A 23 -7.34 -7.64 7.98
CA GLY A 23 -8.37 -7.37 6.98
C GLY A 23 -8.50 -5.88 6.68
N ILE A 24 -8.54 -5.04 7.72
CA ILE A 24 -8.51 -3.58 7.60
C ILE A 24 -7.95 -2.97 8.88
N THR A 25 -7.10 -1.95 8.73
CA THR A 25 -6.56 -1.21 9.86
C THR A 25 -7.34 0.11 10.02
N PRO A 26 -7.98 0.36 11.18
CA PRO A 26 -8.62 1.64 11.48
C PRO A 26 -7.61 2.79 11.43
N ALA A 27 -8.05 4.00 11.07
CA ALA A 27 -7.16 5.15 11.03
C ALA A 27 -6.85 5.65 12.46
N GLY A 28 -5.56 5.84 12.75
CA GLY A 28 -5.14 6.52 13.97
C GLY A 28 -5.41 8.03 13.92
N THR A 29 -5.46 8.68 15.07
CA THR A 29 -5.72 10.13 15.21
C THR A 29 -4.76 10.99 14.39
N HIS A 30 -3.47 10.62 14.38
CA HIS A 30 -2.45 11.31 13.60
C HIS A 30 -2.70 11.25 12.08
N ILE A 31 -3.27 10.13 11.58
CA ILE A 31 -3.64 9.96 10.17
C ILE A 31 -4.83 10.85 9.84
N VAL A 32 -5.88 10.80 10.69
CA VAL A 32 -7.08 11.64 10.52
C VAL A 32 -6.69 13.11 10.44
N GLN A 33 -5.88 13.59 11.38
CA GLN A 33 -5.39 14.96 11.40
C GLN A 33 -4.57 15.32 10.15
N ALA A 34 -3.70 14.43 9.67
CA ALA A 34 -2.88 14.68 8.48
C ALA A 34 -3.73 14.79 7.21
N VAL A 35 -4.72 13.89 7.05
CA VAL A 35 -5.64 13.90 5.92
C VAL A 35 -6.55 15.12 5.96
N SER A 36 -7.08 15.48 7.14
CA SER A 36 -7.87 16.70 7.32
C SER A 36 -7.10 17.94 6.89
N ARG A 37 -5.86 18.13 7.37
CA ARG A 37 -5.02 19.27 6.96
C ARG A 37 -4.76 19.31 5.45
N PHE A 38 -4.55 18.15 4.83
CA PHE A 38 -4.38 18.07 3.37
C PHE A 38 -5.65 18.53 2.64
N LEU A 39 -6.82 18.04 3.05
CA LEU A 39 -8.10 18.36 2.43
C LEU A 39 -8.51 19.82 2.65
N GLU A 40 -8.32 20.35 3.85
CA GLU A 40 -8.55 21.76 4.19
C GLU A 40 -7.69 22.69 3.33
N GLY A 41 -6.38 22.42 3.28
CA GLY A 41 -5.46 23.20 2.44
C GLY A 41 -5.80 23.13 0.96
N TYR A 42 -6.25 21.97 0.47
CA TYR A 42 -6.70 21.81 -0.91
C TYR A 42 -8.03 22.53 -1.17
N ALA A 43 -8.96 22.56 -0.22
CA ALA A 43 -10.22 23.28 -0.35
C ALA A 43 -10.00 24.81 -0.44
N GLU A 44 -9.03 25.35 0.28
CA GLU A 44 -8.75 26.79 0.30
C GLU A 44 -7.99 27.28 -0.94
N LYS A 45 -6.96 26.53 -1.38
CA LYS A 45 -6.00 26.99 -2.39
C LYS A 45 -5.84 26.05 -3.58
N GLY A 46 -6.56 24.92 -3.60
CA GLY A 46 -6.44 23.89 -4.62
C GLY A 46 -5.00 23.38 -4.74
N ILE A 47 -4.50 23.31 -5.98
CA ILE A 47 -3.13 22.87 -6.27
C ILE A 47 -2.05 23.85 -5.78
N LEU A 48 -2.41 25.09 -5.45
CA LEU A 48 -1.50 26.11 -4.92
C LEU A 48 -1.35 26.05 -3.39
N THR A 49 -1.87 24.99 -2.76
CA THR A 49 -1.73 24.79 -1.32
C THR A 49 -0.28 24.53 -0.92
N GLU A 50 0.19 25.23 0.11
CA GLU A 50 1.52 25.06 0.71
C GLU A 50 1.50 24.03 1.86
N THR A 51 0.32 23.67 2.35
CA THR A 51 0.16 22.83 3.54
C THR A 51 0.58 21.38 3.31
N ALA A 52 0.37 20.86 2.10
CA ALA A 52 0.76 19.51 1.71
C ALA A 52 0.69 19.35 0.18
N SER A 53 1.71 19.81 -0.53
CA SER A 53 1.80 19.61 -1.99
C SER A 53 1.76 18.12 -2.32
N TYR A 54 0.88 17.73 -3.24
CA TYR A 54 0.72 16.34 -3.64
C TYR A 54 2.04 15.69 -4.10
N GLN A 55 2.87 16.43 -4.84
CA GLN A 55 4.16 15.94 -5.33
C GLN A 55 5.17 15.72 -4.20
N GLU A 56 5.18 16.62 -3.20
CA GLU A 56 6.07 16.53 -2.05
C GLU A 56 5.66 15.40 -1.12
N VAL A 57 4.35 15.23 -0.88
CA VAL A 57 3.79 14.11 -0.12
C VAL A 57 4.16 12.79 -0.80
N ARG A 58 3.92 12.67 -2.12
CA ARG A 58 4.28 11.48 -2.90
C ARG A 58 5.77 11.15 -2.81
N ARG A 59 6.64 12.16 -2.94
CA ARG A 59 8.10 11.99 -2.83
C ARG A 59 8.50 11.54 -1.43
N SER A 60 7.89 12.12 -0.39
CA SER A 60 8.17 11.78 1.00
C SER A 60 7.76 10.35 1.33
N ILE A 61 6.58 9.90 0.89
CA ILE A 61 6.12 8.51 1.03
C ILE A 61 7.12 7.55 0.40
N LYS A 62 7.51 7.80 -0.86
CA LYS A 62 8.50 6.96 -1.56
C LYS A 62 9.84 6.90 -0.84
N LYS A 63 10.33 8.02 -0.31
CA LYS A 63 11.60 8.07 0.44
C LYS A 63 11.55 7.20 1.71
N ILE A 64 10.44 7.25 2.45
CA ILE A 64 10.25 6.44 3.66
C ILE A 64 10.21 4.95 3.30
N LEU A 65 9.38 4.59 2.30
CA LEU A 65 9.24 3.20 1.86
C LEU A 65 10.55 2.63 1.28
N ALA A 66 11.30 3.42 0.51
CA ALA A 66 12.60 3.04 -0.03
C ALA A 66 13.60 2.67 1.09
N GLY A 67 13.63 3.46 2.17
CA GLY A 67 14.48 3.17 3.34
C GLY A 67 14.07 1.91 4.09
N LEU A 68 12.76 1.61 4.14
CA LEU A 68 12.20 0.41 4.76
C LEU A 68 12.48 -0.85 3.92
N LEU A 69 12.24 -0.78 2.61
CA LEU A 69 12.35 -1.90 1.67
C LEU A 69 13.76 -2.08 1.09
N LYS A 70 14.70 -1.17 1.39
CA LYS A 70 16.09 -1.17 0.90
C LYS A 70 16.19 -1.12 -0.64
N CYS A 71 15.38 -0.27 -1.26
CA CYS A 71 15.39 -0.01 -2.71
C CYS A 71 15.52 1.49 -3.00
N GLN A 72 15.59 1.86 -4.27
CA GLN A 72 15.56 3.26 -4.70
C GLN A 72 14.11 3.77 -4.83
N PRO A 73 13.82 5.05 -4.52
CA PRO A 73 12.49 5.64 -4.69
C PRO A 73 11.90 5.52 -6.10
N GLU A 74 12.75 5.43 -7.12
CA GLU A 74 12.42 5.26 -8.53
C GLU A 74 11.88 3.87 -8.85
N GLU A 75 12.24 2.86 -8.05
CA GLU A 75 11.78 1.47 -8.19
C GLU A 75 10.38 1.26 -7.59
N LEU A 76 9.85 2.26 -6.87
CA LEU A 76 8.56 2.18 -6.20
C LEU A 76 7.43 2.80 -7.05
N SER A 77 6.32 2.09 -7.16
CA SER A 77 5.04 2.64 -7.64
C SER A 77 4.03 2.66 -6.50
N LEU A 78 3.33 3.78 -6.32
CA LEU A 78 2.25 3.88 -5.34
C LEU A 78 0.93 3.54 -6.04
N THR A 79 0.23 2.53 -5.53
CA THR A 79 -1.10 2.11 -5.98
C THR A 79 -2.11 2.34 -4.85
N HIS A 80 -3.41 2.26 -5.16
CA HIS A 80 -4.47 2.42 -4.16
C HIS A 80 -4.61 1.21 -3.25
N ASN A 81 -4.32 0.00 -3.76
CA ASN A 81 -4.39 -1.24 -3.00
C ASN A 81 -3.53 -2.36 -3.62
N THR A 82 -3.45 -3.50 -2.92
CA THR A 82 -2.71 -4.68 -3.35
C THR A 82 -3.28 -5.32 -4.61
N ALA A 83 -4.61 -5.41 -4.74
CA ALA A 83 -5.25 -6.06 -5.90
C ALA A 83 -4.97 -5.30 -7.21
N GLU A 84 -4.98 -3.97 -7.16
CA GLU A 84 -4.56 -3.11 -8.27
C GLU A 84 -3.11 -3.39 -8.68
N GLY A 85 -2.19 -3.47 -7.71
CA GLY A 85 -0.79 -3.80 -7.98
C GLY A 85 -0.63 -5.18 -8.64
N MET A 86 -1.36 -6.18 -8.13
CA MET A 86 -1.36 -7.52 -8.72
C MET A 86 -1.90 -7.52 -10.15
N ASN A 87 -2.99 -6.78 -10.40
CA ASN A 87 -3.57 -6.64 -11.74
C ASN A 87 -2.62 -5.93 -12.70
N PHE A 88 -1.93 -4.88 -12.24
CA PHE A 88 -0.95 -4.15 -13.04
C PHE A 88 0.18 -5.07 -13.52
N ILE A 89 0.72 -5.90 -12.62
CA ILE A 89 1.76 -6.88 -12.97
C ILE A 89 1.22 -8.00 -13.86
N SER A 90 -0.01 -8.47 -13.62
CA SER A 90 -0.60 -9.59 -14.37
C SER A 90 -0.94 -9.24 -15.83
N HIS A 91 -1.38 -8.00 -16.08
CA HIS A 91 -1.67 -7.49 -17.43
C HIS A 91 -0.46 -6.86 -18.11
N GLY A 92 0.70 -6.88 -17.45
CA GLY A 92 1.96 -6.41 -18.03
C GLY A 92 2.42 -7.23 -19.23
N PRO A 93 3.42 -6.71 -19.97
CA PRO A 93 3.98 -7.39 -21.14
C PRO A 93 4.45 -8.82 -20.81
N PRO A 94 4.35 -9.76 -21.78
CA PRO A 94 4.53 -11.19 -21.54
C PRO A 94 5.88 -11.55 -20.91
N GLU A 95 6.94 -10.78 -21.18
CA GLU A 95 8.29 -11.02 -20.63
C GLU A 95 8.40 -10.75 -19.11
N ARG A 96 7.37 -10.18 -18.46
CA ARG A 96 7.34 -9.87 -17.02
C ARG A 96 6.10 -10.38 -16.30
N LYS A 97 5.45 -11.42 -16.83
CA LYS A 97 4.29 -12.02 -16.16
C LYS A 97 4.72 -12.80 -14.92
N GLN A 98 4.35 -12.29 -13.75
CA GLN A 98 4.49 -13.00 -12.49
C GLN A 98 3.25 -13.88 -12.27
N TYR A 99 3.45 -15.19 -12.20
CA TYR A 99 2.37 -16.15 -11.99
C TYR A 99 1.89 -16.10 -10.54
N CYS A 100 0.61 -15.80 -10.35
CA CYS A 100 -0.04 -15.84 -9.04
C CYS A 100 -0.44 -17.29 -8.72
N CYS A 101 -0.26 -17.72 -7.46
CA CYS A 101 -0.76 -19.02 -7.01
C CYS A 101 -2.29 -19.05 -7.17
N GLY A 102 -2.77 -19.80 -8.16
CA GLY A 102 -4.19 -20.04 -8.40
C GLY A 102 -4.57 -21.47 -8.06
N ARG A 103 -5.82 -21.68 -7.65
CA ARG A 103 -6.42 -23.02 -7.57
C ARG A 103 -6.76 -23.47 -8.99
N ALA A 104 -6.24 -24.61 -9.43
CA ALA A 104 -6.64 -25.18 -10.72
C ALA A 104 -8.14 -25.56 -10.66
N PRO A 105 -8.93 -25.28 -11.70
CA PRO A 105 -10.32 -25.75 -11.75
C PRO A 105 -10.33 -27.28 -11.67
N GLY A 106 -10.99 -27.83 -10.65
CA GLY A 106 -11.21 -29.29 -10.53
C GLY A 106 -10.20 -30.08 -9.70
N THR A 107 -9.23 -29.46 -9.01
CA THR A 107 -8.33 -30.18 -8.08
C THR A 107 -8.42 -29.67 -6.64
N ASN A 108 -8.34 -30.60 -5.68
CA ASN A 108 -8.20 -30.29 -4.25
C ASN A 108 -6.74 -30.10 -3.80
N SER A 109 -5.78 -30.11 -4.73
CA SER A 109 -4.38 -29.83 -4.43
C SER A 109 -4.06 -28.35 -4.70
N LEU A 110 -3.55 -27.68 -3.66
CA LEU A 110 -2.66 -26.54 -3.85
C LEU A 110 -1.36 -27.10 -4.44
N PHE A 111 -0.73 -26.37 -5.38
CA PHE A 111 0.50 -26.70 -6.11
C PHE A 111 0.34 -27.43 -7.45
N ALA A 112 0.26 -26.62 -8.52
CA ALA A 112 0.96 -26.89 -9.77
C ALA A 112 1.35 -25.55 -10.40
N ALA A 113 2.64 -25.20 -10.35
CA ALA A 113 3.23 -24.14 -11.17
C ALA A 113 4.32 -24.80 -12.02
N HIS A 114 4.01 -25.13 -13.27
CA HIS A 114 5.01 -25.60 -14.22
C HIS A 114 5.68 -24.39 -14.89
N LEU A 115 7.00 -24.32 -14.73
CA LEU A 115 7.89 -23.27 -15.22
C LEU A 115 8.30 -23.55 -16.67
N TYR A 116 8.27 -22.54 -17.53
CA TYR A 116 9.19 -22.41 -18.66
C TYR A 116 9.69 -20.96 -18.69
N PHE A 117 10.93 -20.75 -18.26
CA PHE A 117 11.69 -19.54 -18.60
C PHE A 117 12.29 -19.77 -19.99
N SER A 118 11.76 -19.12 -21.02
CA SER A 118 12.50 -18.99 -22.28
C SER A 118 13.38 -17.75 -22.16
N SER A 119 14.64 -17.94 -21.82
CA SER A 119 15.67 -16.91 -21.99
C SER A 119 15.95 -16.77 -23.47
N SER A 120 15.55 -15.65 -24.07
CA SER A 120 16.02 -15.24 -25.39
C SER A 120 16.90 -14.01 -25.22
N THR A 121 18.21 -14.22 -25.36
CA THR A 121 19.18 -13.19 -25.79
C THR A 121 18.82 -12.65 -27.16
#